data_AF-A0A5B9WPX1-F1
#
_entry.id   AF-A0A5B9WPX1-F1
#
_cell.length_a   1.000
_cell.length_b   1.000
_cell.length_c   1.000
_cell.angle_alpha   90.00
_cell.angle_beta   90.00
_cell.angle_gamma   90.00
#
_symmetry.space_group_name_H-M   'P 1'
#
loop_
_entity.id
_entity.type
_entity.pdbx_description
1 polymer ?
#
loop_
_entity_poly.entity_id
_entity_poly.type
_entity_poly.pdbx_seq_one_letter_code
_entity_poly.pdbx_strand_id
1 'polypeptide(L)'
;MQHRIYLLTLTLLLTGKWCLFGQSYINNQLDPVQSDANFSISGDGRASRFLTAAGTHELGTPHIGLNMGSFSTGSRRWNIGLLGTENGNNSGSNFAIWGYGDAGANAFLHTSLTIQRATGYIGIGAITPAARLHIVNGQQQILLATGTSTSGYNLNIGVNDDGVNLSNNSSVRGFNFKNFTGTLMTILANGKVGIGTTNPGQHRLAVEGSIGARKVKVTQGTWADHVFAPDYNLPSLQEVEKYILEHRHLQHIPSEQEVKENGLDLGEMNSKLLQKIEELTLYLIAQQKINDQQSKRIEKLEQLITEKNNH
;
A
#
# COMPACT_ATOMS: atom_id res chain seq x y z
N MET A 1 -108.78 35.97 24.76
CA MET A 1 -108.27 36.08 26.15
C MET A 1 -107.36 34.89 26.43
N GLN A 2 -106.16 35.20 26.93
CA GLN A 2 -105.16 34.36 27.61
C GLN A 2 -104.52 33.14 26.92
N HIS A 3 -103.18 33.23 26.92
CA HIS A 3 -102.15 32.27 26.50
C HIS A 3 -102.08 31.00 27.36
N ARG A 4 -101.52 29.93 26.79
CA ARG A 4 -100.23 29.35 27.24
C ARG A 4 -99.63 28.40 26.18
N ILE A 5 -98.35 28.65 25.88
CA ILE A 5 -97.41 27.83 25.11
C ILE A 5 -96.78 26.80 26.05
N TYR A 6 -96.40 25.60 25.59
CA TYR A 6 -95.08 24.98 25.83
C TYR A 6 -94.80 23.80 24.86
N LEU A 7 -93.51 23.52 24.71
CA LEU A 7 -92.77 23.12 23.50
C LEU A 7 -92.68 21.61 23.21
N LEU A 8 -92.27 21.33 21.97
CA LEU A 8 -91.95 20.05 21.31
C LEU A 8 -91.17 19.01 22.16
N THR A 9 -91.44 17.73 21.87
CA THR A 9 -90.43 16.67 21.88
C THR A 9 -90.42 15.97 20.52
N LEU A 10 -89.30 16.05 19.81
CA LEU A 10 -89.03 15.34 18.56
C LEU A 10 -88.14 14.14 18.89
N THR A 11 -88.64 12.93 18.65
CA THR A 11 -87.87 11.69 18.77
C THR A 11 -87.26 11.36 17.41
N LEU A 12 -85.93 11.25 17.34
CA LEU A 12 -85.24 10.69 16.18
C LEU A 12 -84.35 9.54 16.65
N LEU A 13 -84.72 8.31 16.29
CA LEU A 13 -83.85 7.14 16.39
C LEU A 13 -82.74 7.26 15.35
N LEU A 14 -81.49 7.29 15.81
CA LEU A 14 -80.33 6.94 14.98
C LEU A 14 -79.66 5.71 15.60
N THR A 15 -79.76 4.61 14.86
CA THR A 15 -79.01 3.38 15.07
C THR A 15 -77.52 3.65 14.86
N GLY A 16 -76.81 3.95 15.94
CA GLY A 16 -75.35 3.96 15.95
C GLY A 16 -74.84 2.52 15.89
N LYS A 17 -74.33 2.09 14.73
CA LYS A 17 -73.34 1.00 14.69
C LYS A 17 -72.15 1.46 15.53
N TRP A 18 -72.05 0.98 16.76
CA TRP A 18 -70.80 1.00 17.49
C TRP A 18 -69.86 0.01 16.81
N CYS A 19 -69.16 0.47 15.78
CA CYS A 19 -67.92 -0.19 15.39
C CYS A 19 -66.91 0.13 16.49
N LEU A 20 -66.91 -0.67 17.56
CA LEU A 20 -65.73 -0.76 18.40
C LEU A 20 -64.62 -1.28 17.49
N PHE A 21 -63.78 -0.38 16.97
CA PHE A 21 -62.44 -0.75 16.59
C PHE A 21 -61.78 -1.24 17.88
N GLY A 22 -61.78 -2.55 18.08
CA GLY A 22 -60.97 -3.17 19.11
C GLY A 22 -59.54 -2.73 18.87
N GLN A 23 -59.04 -1.84 19.71
CA GLN A 23 -57.64 -1.49 19.67
C GLN A 23 -56.84 -2.69 20.19
N SER A 24 -56.16 -3.39 19.28
CA SER A 24 -55.22 -4.44 19.64
C SER A 24 -53.86 -3.82 19.94
N TYR A 25 -53.73 -3.10 21.05
CA TYR A 25 -52.42 -2.72 21.56
C TYR A 25 -52.39 -2.62 23.09
N ILE A 26 -51.20 -2.87 23.67
CA ILE A 26 -50.90 -2.60 25.07
C ILE A 26 -50.68 -1.08 25.20
N ASN A 27 -51.52 -0.39 25.98
CA ASN A 27 -51.46 1.05 26.13
C ASN A 27 -50.64 1.43 27.38
N ASN A 28 -49.46 2.05 27.18
CA ASN A 28 -48.65 2.64 28.27
C ASN A 28 -48.78 4.19 28.34
N GLN A 29 -49.79 4.73 27.63
CA GLN A 29 -50.37 6.09 27.56
C GLN A 29 -49.52 7.39 27.35
N LEU A 30 -49.79 8.06 26.21
CA LEU A 30 -50.22 9.46 25.90
C LEU A 30 -49.71 10.72 26.66
N ASP A 31 -48.43 10.83 27.03
CA ASP A 31 -47.83 12.00 27.73
C ASP A 31 -48.29 12.19 29.19
N PRO A 32 -47.36 12.52 30.11
CA PRO A 32 -45.90 12.58 29.94
C PRO A 32 -45.23 11.22 30.19
N VAL A 33 -44.01 11.07 29.64
CA VAL A 33 -43.13 9.89 29.78
C VAL A 33 -42.98 9.50 31.26
N GLN A 34 -43.49 8.33 31.65
CA GLN A 34 -43.06 7.69 32.90
C GLN A 34 -41.54 7.45 32.79
N SER A 35 -40.77 8.02 33.71
CA SER A 35 -39.31 7.96 33.72
C SER A 35 -38.73 6.54 33.72
N ASP A 36 -39.55 5.53 34.03
CA ASP A 36 -39.11 4.15 34.29
C ASP A 36 -40.11 3.08 33.82
N ALA A 37 -40.97 3.38 32.83
CA ALA A 37 -41.93 2.39 32.36
C ALA A 37 -41.24 1.27 31.56
N ASN A 38 -41.24 0.06 32.13
CA ASN A 38 -40.65 -1.11 31.51
C ASN A 38 -41.75 -2.02 30.95
N PHE A 39 -41.66 -2.33 29.65
CA PHE A 39 -42.42 -3.40 29.03
C PHE A 39 -41.48 -4.56 28.74
N SER A 40 -41.73 -5.71 29.38
CA SER A 40 -40.92 -6.91 29.23
C SER A 40 -41.70 -7.99 28.50
N ILE A 41 -41.08 -8.58 27.48
CA ILE A 41 -41.59 -9.78 26.81
C ILE A 41 -40.68 -10.94 27.21
N SER A 42 -41.25 -11.99 27.80
CA SER A 42 -40.59 -13.29 27.97
C SER A 42 -41.05 -14.21 26.85
N GLY A 43 -40.20 -14.45 25.85
CA GLY A 43 -40.52 -15.21 24.64
C GLY A 43 -40.32 -14.42 23.34
N ASP A 44 -40.97 -14.86 22.26
CA ASP A 44 -40.83 -14.25 20.94
C ASP A 44 -41.79 -13.06 20.75
N GLY A 45 -41.23 -11.89 20.42
CA GLY A 45 -41.98 -10.72 20.00
C GLY A 45 -41.90 -10.50 18.49
N ARG A 46 -42.99 -10.06 17.87
CA ARG A 46 -43.00 -9.58 16.48
C ARG A 46 -43.55 -8.16 16.44
N ALA A 47 -42.82 -7.27 15.81
CA ALA A 47 -43.25 -5.89 15.58
C ALA A 47 -43.12 -5.57 14.09
N SER A 48 -44.10 -4.84 13.54
CA SER A 48 -44.01 -4.30 12.18
C SER A 48 -42.95 -3.20 12.06
N ARG A 49 -42.61 -2.54 13.18
CA ARG A 49 -41.58 -1.51 13.25
C ARG A 49 -41.03 -1.44 14.67
N PHE A 50 -39.72 -1.22 14.79
CA PHE A 50 -39.04 -0.93 16.05
C PHE A 50 -38.47 0.49 15.98
N LEU A 51 -38.95 1.39 16.84
CA LEU A 51 -38.46 2.76 16.95
C LEU A 51 -37.96 2.99 18.36
N THR A 52 -36.78 3.56 18.47
CA THR A 52 -36.16 3.92 19.74
C THR A 52 -35.82 5.39 19.71
N ALA A 53 -36.31 6.14 20.69
CA ALA A 53 -35.94 7.54 20.90
C ALA A 53 -35.32 7.64 22.29
N ALA A 54 -34.03 7.90 22.33
CA ALA A 54 -33.30 8.19 23.55
C ALA A 54 -32.47 9.45 23.28
N GLY A 55 -32.21 10.24 24.32
CA GLY A 55 -31.32 11.38 24.21
C GLY A 55 -29.90 10.94 23.85
N THR A 56 -28.99 11.90 23.69
CA THR A 56 -27.61 11.61 23.28
C THR A 56 -26.65 12.04 24.36
N HIS A 57 -25.57 11.29 24.52
CA HIS A 57 -24.58 11.53 25.55
C HIS A 57 -23.18 11.29 25.00
N GLU A 58 -22.19 11.99 25.56
CA GLU A 58 -20.77 11.85 25.17
C GLU A 58 -20.26 10.41 25.33
N LEU A 59 -20.64 9.73 26.42
CA LEU A 59 -20.33 8.31 26.69
C LEU A 59 -21.27 7.32 25.99
N GLY A 60 -22.26 7.84 25.27
CA GLY A 60 -23.20 7.08 24.46
C GLY A 60 -24.49 6.70 25.18
N THR A 61 -25.55 6.62 24.40
CA THR A 61 -26.88 6.22 24.83
C THR A 61 -27.27 4.92 24.12
N PRO A 62 -27.48 3.81 24.85
CA PRO A 62 -27.89 2.55 24.24
C PRO A 62 -29.35 2.60 23.81
N HIS A 63 -29.60 2.16 22.58
CA HIS A 63 -30.95 1.93 22.06
C HIS A 63 -31.32 0.45 22.10
N ILE A 64 -30.32 -0.42 21.95
CA ILE A 64 -30.43 -1.88 22.14
C ILE A 64 -29.28 -2.30 23.05
N GLY A 65 -29.59 -3.00 24.13
CA GLY A 65 -28.60 -3.57 25.05
C GLY A 65 -28.72 -5.08 25.12
N LEU A 66 -27.59 -5.76 24.95
CA LEU A 66 -27.45 -7.20 25.14
C LEU A 66 -26.86 -7.44 26.53
N ASN A 67 -27.61 -8.14 27.37
CA ASN A 67 -27.30 -8.37 28.78
C ASN A 67 -27.05 -9.85 29.04
N MET A 68 -26.32 -10.16 30.11
CA MET A 68 -26.26 -11.52 30.66
C MET A 68 -27.12 -11.65 31.91
N GLY A 69 -28.09 -12.57 31.89
CA GLY A 69 -28.97 -12.79 33.03
C GLY A 69 -30.04 -11.70 33.18
N SER A 70 -30.06 -11.01 34.33
CA SER A 70 -31.10 -10.03 34.66
C SER A 70 -31.00 -8.75 33.81
N PHE A 71 -32.13 -8.08 33.58
CA PHE A 71 -32.22 -6.80 32.85
C PHE A 71 -31.68 -5.60 33.66
N SER A 72 -30.67 -5.82 34.51
CA SER A 72 -30.04 -4.77 35.32
C SER A 72 -28.86 -4.12 34.58
N THR A 73 -28.57 -2.87 34.90
CA THR A 73 -27.40 -2.12 34.37
C THR A 73 -26.06 -2.83 34.61
N GLY A 74 -25.96 -3.61 35.69
CA GLY A 74 -24.78 -4.40 36.05
C GLY A 74 -24.54 -5.64 35.17
N SER A 75 -25.51 -6.00 34.32
CA SER A 75 -25.44 -7.19 33.45
C SER A 75 -25.19 -6.87 31.98
N ARG A 76 -25.04 -5.59 31.61
CA ARG A 76 -24.84 -5.14 30.23
C ARG A 76 -23.52 -5.64 29.66
N ARG A 77 -23.53 -6.18 28.43
CA ARG A 77 -22.33 -6.65 27.73
C ARG A 77 -22.05 -5.94 26.44
N TRP A 78 -23.08 -5.75 25.63
CA TRP A 78 -22.97 -5.05 24.36
C TRP A 78 -24.10 -4.07 24.21
N ASN A 79 -23.81 -2.92 23.63
CA ASN A 79 -24.80 -1.93 23.31
C ASN A 79 -24.68 -1.52 21.85
N ILE A 80 -25.83 -1.21 21.27
CA ILE A 80 -25.98 -0.58 19.97
C ILE A 80 -26.77 0.70 20.21
N GLY A 81 -26.25 1.83 19.74
CA GLY A 81 -26.89 3.11 20.00
C GLY A 81 -26.15 4.29 19.42
N LEU A 82 -26.35 5.45 20.05
CA LEU A 82 -25.79 6.72 19.61
C LEU A 82 -24.67 7.15 20.55
N LEU A 83 -23.57 7.68 19.99
CA LEU A 83 -22.41 8.16 20.72
C LEU A 83 -22.09 9.60 20.34
N GLY A 84 -21.89 10.45 21.35
CA GLY A 84 -21.62 11.88 21.18
C GLY A 84 -22.88 12.71 21.33
N THR A 85 -22.76 13.84 22.03
CA THR A 85 -23.87 14.77 22.30
C THR A 85 -24.31 15.49 21.03
N GLU A 86 -25.60 15.46 20.70
CA GLU A 86 -26.20 16.29 19.65
C GLU A 86 -25.98 17.77 19.96
N ASN A 87 -25.36 18.47 19.02
CA ASN A 87 -25.14 19.92 19.12
C ASN A 87 -25.46 20.67 17.81
N GLY A 88 -26.15 20.01 16.86
CA GLY A 88 -26.52 20.58 15.56
C GLY A 88 -25.44 20.39 14.49
N ASN A 89 -25.68 20.91 13.27
CA ASN A 89 -24.72 20.85 12.14
C ASN A 89 -24.17 19.46 11.79
N ASN A 90 -24.98 18.41 11.96
CA ASN A 90 -24.58 16.99 11.82
C ASN A 90 -23.42 16.56 12.73
N SER A 91 -23.17 17.31 13.80
CA SER A 91 -22.21 16.99 14.84
C SER A 91 -22.93 16.37 16.05
N GLY A 92 -22.28 15.36 16.65
CA GLY A 92 -22.93 14.50 17.65
C GLY A 92 -23.78 13.39 17.03
N SER A 93 -24.16 12.40 17.85
CA SER A 93 -24.90 11.18 17.45
C SER A 93 -24.31 10.35 16.33
N ASN A 94 -23.11 9.86 16.53
CA ASN A 94 -22.59 8.79 15.70
C ASN A 94 -23.28 7.48 16.06
N PHE A 95 -23.56 6.64 15.07
CA PHE A 95 -23.97 5.26 15.35
C PHE A 95 -22.77 4.51 15.94
N ALA A 96 -22.97 3.74 17.01
CA ALA A 96 -21.88 3.01 17.65
C ALA A 96 -22.31 1.64 18.19
N ILE A 97 -21.33 0.73 18.25
CA ILE A 97 -21.39 -0.55 18.95
C ILE A 97 -20.25 -0.57 19.96
N TRP A 98 -20.56 -0.82 21.23
CA TRP A 98 -19.58 -0.84 22.31
C TRP A 98 -19.83 -1.96 23.32
N GLY A 99 -18.78 -2.28 24.07
CA GLY A 99 -18.76 -3.43 24.98
C GLY A 99 -18.36 -3.06 26.41
N TYR A 100 -18.80 -3.89 27.35
CA TYR A 100 -18.50 -3.81 28.77
C TYR A 100 -17.91 -5.12 29.31
N GLY A 101 -17.11 -4.98 30.37
CA GLY A 101 -16.55 -6.09 31.13
C GLY A 101 -17.55 -6.69 32.12
N ASP A 102 -17.05 -7.51 33.04
CA ASP A 102 -17.90 -8.29 33.95
C ASP A 102 -18.67 -7.46 34.97
N ALA A 103 -18.25 -6.23 35.24
CA ALA A 103 -18.95 -5.30 36.12
C ALA A 103 -20.03 -4.45 35.40
N GLY A 104 -20.44 -4.85 34.19
CA GLY A 104 -21.54 -4.24 33.45
C GLY A 104 -21.28 -2.78 33.06
N ALA A 105 -22.32 -1.94 33.13
CA ALA A 105 -22.28 -0.54 32.68
C ALA A 105 -21.11 0.31 33.23
N ASN A 106 -20.53 -0.08 34.38
CA ASN A 106 -19.42 0.64 35.02
C ASN A 106 -18.03 0.19 34.54
N ALA A 107 -17.93 -0.87 33.73
CA ALA A 107 -16.69 -1.39 33.19
C ALA A 107 -16.65 -1.28 31.67
N PHE A 108 -16.70 -0.05 31.15
CA PHE A 108 -16.55 0.19 29.72
C PHE A 108 -15.21 -0.37 29.23
N LEU A 109 -15.22 -1.14 28.14
CA LEU A 109 -14.01 -1.70 27.56
C LEU A 109 -13.58 -0.94 26.32
N HIS A 110 -14.49 -0.80 25.35
CA HIS A 110 -14.16 -0.27 24.04
C HIS A 110 -15.41 0.10 23.25
N THR A 111 -15.24 1.02 22.30
CA THR A 111 -16.15 1.18 21.17
C THR A 111 -15.60 0.41 19.98
N SER A 112 -16.25 -0.70 19.61
CA SER A 112 -15.75 -1.59 18.56
C SER A 112 -15.96 -0.99 17.18
N LEU A 113 -17.12 -0.38 16.93
CA LEU A 113 -17.50 0.18 15.64
C LEU A 113 -18.21 1.52 15.85
N THR A 114 -17.84 2.51 15.04
CA THR A 114 -18.51 3.82 14.97
C THR A 114 -18.77 4.17 13.51
N ILE A 115 -19.95 4.72 13.20
CA ILE A 115 -20.23 5.36 11.91
C ILE A 115 -20.52 6.82 12.18
N GLN A 116 -19.66 7.70 11.67
CA GLN A 116 -19.83 9.13 11.85
C GLN A 116 -21.00 9.65 11.04
N ARG A 117 -21.90 10.39 11.69
CA ARG A 117 -23.06 10.98 11.01
C ARG A 117 -22.64 12.05 9.99
N ALA A 118 -21.70 12.91 10.35
CA ALA A 118 -21.27 14.03 9.50
C ALA A 118 -20.64 13.59 8.17
N THR A 119 -19.92 12.47 8.16
CA THR A 119 -19.04 12.06 7.05
C THR A 119 -19.36 10.68 6.49
N GLY A 120 -20.10 9.85 7.22
CA GLY A 120 -20.29 8.43 6.93
C GLY A 120 -19.03 7.59 7.15
N TYR A 121 -17.99 8.13 7.80
CA TYR A 121 -16.75 7.41 8.03
C TYR A 121 -16.93 6.32 9.09
N ILE A 122 -16.33 5.17 8.83
CA ILE A 122 -16.40 4.00 9.70
C ILE A 122 -15.11 3.91 10.51
N GLY A 123 -15.23 3.93 11.82
CA GLY A 123 -14.14 3.63 12.75
C GLY A 123 -14.30 2.22 13.32
N ILE A 124 -13.23 1.43 13.33
CA ILE A 124 -13.13 0.17 14.08
C ILE A 124 -12.10 0.39 15.18
N GLY A 125 -12.53 0.41 16.44
CA GLY A 125 -11.69 0.85 17.57
C GLY A 125 -11.42 2.38 17.60
N ALA A 126 -12.08 3.16 16.73
CA ALA A 126 -11.95 4.61 16.64
C ALA A 126 -13.33 5.30 16.70
N ILE A 127 -13.47 6.30 17.56
CA ILE A 127 -14.70 7.13 17.67
C ILE A 127 -14.64 8.40 16.79
N THR A 128 -13.44 8.75 16.32
CA THR A 128 -13.16 9.88 15.43
C THR A 128 -12.33 9.41 14.22
N PRO A 129 -12.91 8.60 13.31
CA PRO A 129 -12.21 8.12 12.11
C PRO A 129 -11.63 9.27 11.27
N ALA A 130 -10.36 9.15 10.86
CA ALA A 130 -9.65 10.14 10.04
C ALA A 130 -9.69 9.83 8.52
N ALA A 131 -10.30 8.71 8.15
CA ALA A 131 -10.49 8.26 6.77
C ALA A 131 -11.82 7.51 6.65
N ARG A 132 -12.24 7.16 5.43
CA ARG A 132 -13.53 6.48 5.22
C ARG A 132 -13.66 5.17 6.01
N LEU A 133 -12.56 4.43 6.13
CA LEU A 133 -12.44 3.31 7.06
C LEU A 133 -11.13 3.49 7.83
N HIS A 134 -11.25 3.61 9.15
CA HIS A 134 -10.14 3.78 10.08
C HIS A 134 -10.17 2.65 11.12
N ILE A 135 -9.15 1.82 11.15
CA ILE A 135 -9.01 0.71 12.09
C ILE A 135 -7.90 1.07 13.08
N VAL A 136 -8.15 1.00 14.38
CA VAL A 136 -7.20 1.38 15.44
C VAL A 136 -7.02 0.25 16.46
N ASN A 137 -5.77 0.01 16.85
CA ASN A 137 -5.38 -0.84 17.97
C ASN A 137 -4.28 -0.15 18.80
N GLY A 138 -4.68 0.54 19.88
CA GLY A 138 -3.76 1.40 20.64
C GLY A 138 -3.22 2.53 19.76
N GLN A 139 -1.90 2.57 19.54
CA GLN A 139 -1.24 3.55 18.66
C GLN A 139 -1.13 3.08 17.20
N GLN A 140 -1.45 1.80 16.92
CA GLN A 140 -1.42 1.26 15.56
C GLN A 140 -2.71 1.59 14.82
N GLN A 141 -2.59 1.90 13.53
CA GLN A 141 -3.75 2.26 12.72
C GLN A 141 -3.62 1.81 11.26
N ILE A 142 -4.76 1.52 10.64
CA ILE A 142 -4.92 1.33 9.20
C ILE A 142 -5.97 2.32 8.72
N LEU A 143 -5.59 3.15 7.75
CA LEU A 143 -6.46 4.14 7.13
C LEU A 143 -6.68 3.75 5.66
N LEU A 144 -7.94 3.63 5.25
CA LEU A 144 -8.33 3.24 3.90
C LEU A 144 -9.14 4.37 3.23
N ALA A 145 -8.87 4.56 1.93
CA ALA A 145 -9.39 5.67 1.11
C ALA A 145 -9.04 7.05 1.69
N THR A 146 -7.74 7.29 1.88
CA THR A 146 -7.18 8.59 2.28
C THR A 146 -6.84 9.47 1.08
N GLY A 147 -6.62 10.77 1.33
CA GLY A 147 -6.27 11.74 0.29
C GLY A 147 -7.47 12.29 -0.47
N THR A 148 -7.19 13.15 -1.44
CA THR A 148 -8.19 13.70 -2.36
C THR A 148 -8.20 12.89 -3.66
N SER A 149 -9.38 12.51 -4.13
CA SER A 149 -9.53 11.89 -5.45
C SER A 149 -10.57 12.63 -6.27
N THR A 150 -10.20 12.99 -7.49
CA THR A 150 -11.11 13.52 -8.52
C THR A 150 -11.50 12.45 -9.54
N SER A 151 -11.03 11.21 -9.38
CA SER A 151 -11.27 10.08 -10.30
C SER A 151 -11.72 8.82 -9.56
N GLY A 152 -12.40 7.91 -10.25
CA GLY A 152 -12.88 6.64 -9.70
C GLY A 152 -11.78 5.58 -9.63
N TYR A 153 -10.79 5.77 -8.77
CA TYR A 153 -9.72 4.79 -8.57
C TYR A 153 -10.17 3.64 -7.66
N ASN A 154 -9.79 2.42 -8.03
CA ASN A 154 -9.98 1.20 -7.25
C ASN A 154 -8.62 0.61 -6.90
N LEU A 155 -8.47 0.16 -5.65
CA LEU A 155 -7.40 -0.75 -5.24
C LEU A 155 -8.05 -2.11 -4.97
N ASN A 156 -7.73 -3.10 -5.79
CA ASN A 156 -8.20 -4.47 -5.60
C ASN A 156 -7.08 -5.28 -4.93
N ILE A 157 -7.41 -5.91 -3.81
CA ILE A 157 -6.54 -6.86 -3.09
C ILE A 157 -7.27 -8.20 -3.07
N GLY A 158 -6.68 -9.23 -3.66
CA GLY A 158 -7.33 -10.53 -3.78
C GLY A 158 -6.35 -11.67 -4.03
N VAL A 159 -6.87 -12.90 -4.01
CA VAL A 159 -6.14 -14.12 -4.33
C VAL A 159 -6.86 -14.82 -5.47
N ASN A 160 -6.15 -15.12 -6.57
CA ASN A 160 -6.68 -15.93 -7.67
C ASN A 160 -5.69 -17.05 -8.03
N ASP A 161 -5.95 -17.79 -9.11
CA ASP A 161 -5.09 -18.89 -9.57
C ASP A 161 -3.66 -18.44 -9.92
N ASP A 162 -3.45 -17.15 -10.17
CA ASP A 162 -2.14 -16.52 -10.42
C ASP A 162 -1.45 -15.98 -9.14
N GLY A 163 -2.11 -16.05 -7.98
CA GLY A 163 -1.54 -15.72 -6.67
C GLY A 163 -2.20 -14.52 -5.97
N VAL A 164 -1.44 -13.86 -5.10
CA VAL A 164 -1.87 -12.67 -4.34
C VAL A 164 -1.70 -11.43 -5.22
N ASN A 165 -2.81 -10.78 -5.54
CA ASN A 165 -2.87 -9.65 -6.44
C ASN A 165 -3.14 -8.34 -5.71
N LEU A 166 -2.31 -7.34 -5.96
CA LEU A 166 -2.52 -5.94 -5.58
C LEU A 166 -2.58 -5.13 -6.88
N SER A 167 -3.78 -4.75 -7.31
CA SER A 167 -4.00 -4.08 -8.59
C SER A 167 -4.74 -2.75 -8.43
N ASN A 168 -4.51 -1.83 -9.35
CA ASN A 168 -5.29 -0.61 -9.47
C ASN A 168 -5.82 -0.44 -10.90
N ASN A 169 -6.89 0.32 -11.08
CA ASN A 169 -7.57 0.49 -12.38
C ASN A 169 -7.05 1.69 -13.22
N SER A 170 -5.91 2.29 -12.86
CA SER A 170 -5.35 3.43 -13.59
C SER A 170 -4.38 2.99 -14.68
N SER A 171 -4.49 3.60 -15.87
CA SER A 171 -3.49 3.46 -16.95
C SER A 171 -2.31 4.44 -16.83
N VAL A 172 -2.37 5.38 -15.89
CA VAL A 172 -1.35 6.45 -15.74
C VAL A 172 -0.76 6.54 -14.34
N ARG A 173 -1.35 5.87 -13.35
CA ARG A 173 -0.84 5.78 -11.97
C ARG A 173 -0.44 4.35 -11.65
N GLY A 174 0.73 4.19 -11.05
CA GLY A 174 1.16 2.90 -10.51
C GLY A 174 1.14 2.88 -8.99
N PHE A 175 2.13 2.24 -8.37
CA PHE A 175 2.21 2.03 -6.93
C PHE A 175 3.32 2.87 -6.32
N ASN A 176 3.04 3.49 -5.17
CA ASN A 176 4.03 4.25 -4.42
C ASN A 176 4.14 3.68 -3.01
N PHE A 177 5.36 3.31 -2.63
CA PHE A 177 5.71 2.90 -1.27
C PHE A 177 6.34 4.10 -0.58
N LYS A 178 5.64 4.64 0.42
CA LYS A 178 5.97 5.90 1.07
C LYS A 178 6.16 5.73 2.56
N ASN A 179 6.94 6.63 3.14
CA ASN A 179 6.98 6.88 4.58
C ASN A 179 6.77 8.38 4.83
N PHE A 180 6.98 8.82 6.07
CA PHE A 180 6.86 10.24 6.44
C PHE A 180 7.82 11.15 5.66
N THR A 181 8.96 10.63 5.18
CA THR A 181 9.96 11.42 4.45
C THR A 181 9.72 11.48 2.94
N GLY A 182 8.77 10.72 2.41
CA GLY A 182 8.40 10.75 0.99
C GLY A 182 8.27 9.37 0.34
N THR A 183 8.48 9.30 -0.97
CA THR A 183 8.41 8.05 -1.75
C THR A 183 9.75 7.33 -1.72
N LEU A 184 9.77 6.13 -1.16
CA LEU A 184 10.95 5.27 -1.05
C LEU A 184 11.13 4.39 -2.29
N MET A 185 10.01 3.86 -2.79
CA MET A 185 9.97 3.06 -4.02
C MET A 185 8.73 3.44 -4.81
N THR A 186 8.86 3.51 -6.13
CA THR A 186 7.73 3.68 -7.06
C THR A 186 7.74 2.57 -8.09
N ILE A 187 6.56 2.13 -8.48
CA ILE A 187 6.33 1.32 -9.68
C ILE A 187 5.40 2.17 -10.54
N LEU A 188 5.89 2.66 -11.68
CA LEU A 188 5.10 3.48 -12.61
C LEU A 188 4.09 2.64 -13.38
N ALA A 189 3.09 3.27 -13.99
CA ALA A 189 2.05 2.58 -14.78
C ALA A 189 2.61 1.79 -15.98
N ASN A 190 3.79 2.17 -16.48
CA ASN A 190 4.51 1.44 -17.54
C ASN A 190 5.42 0.32 -17.00
N GLY A 191 5.34 -0.02 -15.71
CA GLY A 191 6.11 -1.09 -15.07
C GLY A 191 7.55 -0.73 -14.73
N LYS A 192 8.00 0.52 -14.91
CA LYS A 192 9.32 0.97 -14.45
C LYS A 192 9.35 1.09 -12.93
N VAL A 193 10.43 0.61 -12.32
CA VAL A 193 10.65 0.65 -10.87
C VAL A 193 11.72 1.67 -10.53
N GLY A 194 11.43 2.55 -9.58
CA GLY A 194 12.40 3.47 -8.99
C GLY A 194 12.59 3.16 -7.51
N ILE A 195 13.84 3.03 -7.06
CA ILE A 195 14.22 2.90 -5.64
C ILE A 195 15.02 4.15 -5.27
N GLY A 196 14.56 4.92 -4.30
CA GLY A 196 15.15 6.23 -3.97
C GLY A 196 14.89 7.34 -4.99
N THR A 197 14.21 7.04 -6.10
CA THR A 197 13.82 8.01 -7.14
C THR A 197 12.38 7.77 -7.59
N THR A 198 11.70 8.84 -8.00
CA THR A 198 10.35 8.79 -8.61
C THR A 198 10.39 8.86 -10.14
N ASN A 199 11.57 9.10 -10.72
CA ASN A 199 11.78 9.17 -12.16
C ASN A 199 12.85 8.16 -12.58
N PRO A 200 12.46 6.93 -12.98
CA PRO A 200 13.41 5.93 -13.44
C PRO A 200 14.08 6.25 -14.79
N GLY A 201 13.74 7.37 -15.43
CA GLY A 201 14.30 7.78 -16.72
C GLY A 201 14.02 6.71 -17.80
N GLN A 202 15.06 6.29 -18.51
CA GLN A 202 14.95 5.25 -19.53
C GLN A 202 15.05 3.83 -18.98
N HIS A 203 15.43 3.65 -17.71
CA HIS A 203 15.66 2.34 -17.14
C HIS A 203 14.37 1.66 -16.71
N ARG A 204 14.33 0.31 -16.80
CA ARG A 204 13.26 -0.49 -16.20
C ARG A 204 13.36 -0.52 -14.67
N LEU A 205 14.58 -0.46 -14.16
CA LEU A 205 14.89 -0.35 -12.74
C LEU A 205 15.94 0.75 -12.57
N ALA A 206 15.61 1.79 -11.83
CA ALA A 206 16.56 2.84 -11.42
C ALA A 206 16.71 2.82 -9.91
N VAL A 207 17.96 2.88 -9.44
CA VAL A 207 18.29 2.91 -8.00
C VAL A 207 19.15 4.15 -7.75
N GLU A 208 18.64 5.06 -6.94
CA GLU A 208 19.38 6.23 -6.48
C GLU A 208 20.21 5.83 -5.25
N GLY A 209 21.43 5.36 -5.49
CA GLY A 209 22.34 4.88 -4.45
C GLY A 209 23.14 3.65 -4.86
N SER A 210 23.74 2.97 -3.88
CA SER A 210 24.52 1.75 -4.10
C SER A 210 23.65 0.49 -4.07
N ILE A 211 24.03 -0.51 -4.87
CA ILE A 211 23.39 -1.83 -4.88
C ILE A 211 24.36 -2.83 -4.26
N GLY A 212 23.97 -3.43 -3.13
CA GLY A 212 24.69 -4.56 -2.54
C GLY A 212 24.22 -5.88 -3.14
N ALA A 213 25.13 -6.68 -3.69
CA ALA A 213 24.83 -8.00 -4.24
C ALA A 213 25.94 -9.01 -3.90
N ARG A 214 25.57 -10.23 -3.55
CA ARG A 214 26.54 -11.34 -3.36
C ARG A 214 27.07 -11.89 -4.68
N LYS A 215 26.25 -11.79 -5.74
CA LYS A 215 26.60 -12.22 -7.09
C LYS A 215 25.77 -11.41 -8.08
N VAL A 216 26.43 -10.93 -9.13
CA VAL A 216 25.79 -10.27 -10.27
C VAL A 216 26.15 -11.07 -11.52
N LYS A 217 25.15 -11.52 -12.26
CA LYS A 217 25.34 -12.16 -13.57
C LYS A 217 24.73 -11.22 -14.62
N VAL A 218 25.60 -10.59 -15.40
CA VAL A 218 25.18 -9.75 -16.53
C VAL A 218 25.15 -10.65 -17.77
N THR A 219 24.01 -10.72 -18.45
CA THR A 219 23.87 -11.46 -19.71
C THR A 219 23.84 -10.48 -20.86
N GLN A 220 24.82 -10.58 -21.75
CA GLN A 220 24.88 -9.83 -23.00
C GLN A 220 24.83 -10.79 -24.18
N GLY A 221 24.29 -10.33 -25.32
CA GLY A 221 24.07 -11.17 -26.50
C GLY A 221 25.36 -11.58 -27.23
N THR A 222 26.42 -10.79 -27.11
CA THR A 222 27.71 -11.04 -27.76
C THR A 222 28.83 -10.97 -26.74
N TRP A 223 29.64 -12.02 -26.67
CA TRP A 223 30.84 -12.10 -25.84
C TRP A 223 32.06 -11.96 -26.75
N ALA A 224 33.08 -11.22 -26.33
CA ALA A 224 34.33 -11.10 -27.08
C ALA A 224 35.10 -12.42 -27.02
N ASP A 225 34.92 -13.28 -28.02
CA ASP A 225 35.71 -14.50 -28.26
C ASP A 225 36.11 -14.56 -29.73
N HIS A 226 36.88 -13.55 -30.18
CA HIS A 226 37.28 -13.43 -31.58
C HIS A 226 38.75 -13.04 -31.76
N VAL A 227 39.48 -12.70 -30.69
CA VAL A 227 40.90 -12.30 -30.79
C VAL A 227 41.79 -13.50 -31.18
N PHE A 228 41.37 -14.71 -30.82
CA PHE A 228 42.06 -15.94 -31.20
C PHE A 228 41.64 -16.49 -32.56
N ALA A 229 40.77 -15.81 -33.29
CA ALA A 229 40.39 -16.22 -34.63
C ALA A 229 41.58 -16.10 -35.61
N PRO A 230 41.76 -17.01 -36.57
CA PRO A 230 42.89 -16.99 -37.51
C PRO A 230 42.98 -15.71 -38.36
N ASP A 231 41.83 -15.05 -38.57
CA ASP A 231 41.66 -13.82 -39.34
C ASP A 231 41.68 -12.55 -38.47
N TYR A 232 41.94 -12.67 -37.16
CA TYR A 232 42.07 -11.50 -36.30
C TYR A 232 43.32 -10.70 -36.63
N ASN A 233 43.12 -9.46 -37.09
CA ASN A 233 44.21 -8.54 -37.35
C ASN A 233 44.69 -7.89 -36.05
N LEU A 234 45.64 -8.53 -35.37
CA LEU A 234 46.29 -7.99 -34.17
C LEU A 234 47.05 -6.71 -34.51
N PRO A 235 46.72 -5.54 -33.91
CA PRO A 235 47.47 -4.30 -34.13
C PRO A 235 48.95 -4.48 -33.82
N SER A 236 49.84 -3.70 -34.42
CA SER A 236 51.25 -3.66 -33.99
C SER A 236 51.42 -2.83 -32.70
N LEU A 237 52.47 -3.12 -31.93
CA LEU A 237 52.75 -2.33 -30.71
C LEU A 237 53.03 -0.85 -31.03
N GLN A 238 53.58 -0.54 -32.20
CA GLN A 238 53.77 0.85 -32.65
C GLN A 238 52.43 1.55 -32.92
N GLU A 239 51.44 0.85 -33.51
CA GLU A 239 50.11 1.41 -33.72
C GLU A 239 49.38 1.64 -32.39
N VAL A 240 49.51 0.69 -31.45
CA VAL A 240 48.95 0.84 -30.10
C VAL A 240 49.58 2.02 -29.37
N GLU A 241 50.91 2.16 -29.41
CA GLU A 241 51.63 3.29 -28.81
C GLU A 241 51.17 4.62 -29.40
N LYS A 242 51.11 4.71 -30.73
CA LYS A 242 50.62 5.90 -31.43
C LYS A 242 49.21 6.27 -30.99
N TYR A 243 48.31 5.29 -30.91
CA TYR A 243 46.93 5.53 -30.46
C TYR A 243 46.88 6.06 -29.02
N ILE A 244 47.66 5.49 -28.10
CA ILE A 244 47.74 5.92 -26.70
C ILE A 244 48.27 7.36 -26.61
N LEU A 245 49.29 7.71 -27.40
CA LEU A 245 49.84 9.08 -27.41
C LEU A 245 48.83 10.10 -27.93
N GLU A 246 48.04 9.74 -28.93
CA GLU A 246 47.03 10.63 -29.53
C GLU A 246 45.75 10.76 -28.66
N HIS A 247 45.25 9.65 -28.11
CA HIS A 247 43.92 9.57 -27.50
C HIS A 247 43.93 9.43 -25.97
N ARG A 248 45.09 9.12 -25.37
CA ARG A 248 45.27 8.91 -23.92
C ARG A 248 44.43 7.79 -23.30
N HIS A 249 43.95 6.84 -24.10
CA HIS A 249 43.28 5.61 -23.67
C HIS A 249 43.54 4.48 -24.68
N LEU A 250 43.20 3.24 -24.33
CA LEU A 250 43.33 2.08 -25.23
C LEU A 250 42.19 2.05 -26.25
N GLN A 251 42.49 1.57 -27.45
CA GLN A 251 41.47 1.37 -28.49
C GLN A 251 40.29 0.54 -27.97
N HIS A 252 39.06 0.92 -28.34
CA HIS A 252 37.78 0.32 -27.93
C HIS A 252 37.38 0.50 -26.46
N ILE A 253 38.30 0.94 -25.59
CA ILE A 253 37.99 1.27 -24.19
C ILE A 253 37.48 2.71 -24.13
N PRO A 254 36.32 2.99 -23.49
CA PRO A 254 35.79 4.34 -23.42
C PRO A 254 36.74 5.27 -22.64
N SER A 255 36.79 6.52 -23.07
CA SER A 255 37.51 7.59 -22.38
C SER A 255 36.81 7.98 -21.07
N GLU A 256 37.55 8.64 -20.16
CA GLU A 256 36.98 9.16 -18.91
C GLU A 256 35.80 10.11 -19.16
N GLN A 257 35.89 10.93 -20.21
CA GLN A 257 34.83 11.86 -20.58
C GLN A 257 33.56 11.12 -21.01
N GLU A 258 33.67 10.10 -21.85
CA GLU A 258 32.52 9.29 -22.28
C GLU A 258 31.87 8.57 -21.10
N VAL A 259 32.66 8.05 -20.15
CA VAL A 259 32.14 7.38 -18.95
C VAL A 259 31.41 8.36 -18.03
N LYS A 260 31.92 9.59 -17.89
CA LYS A 260 31.25 10.65 -17.09
C LYS A 260 29.94 11.09 -17.72
N GLU A 261 29.87 11.16 -19.05
CA GLU A 261 28.70 11.63 -19.78
C GLU A 261 27.61 10.56 -19.90
N ASN A 262 27.98 9.32 -20.23
CA ASN A 262 27.03 8.26 -20.60
C ASN A 262 26.91 7.13 -19.56
N GLY A 263 27.76 7.13 -18.53
CA GLY A 263 27.91 5.99 -17.62
C GLY A 263 28.73 4.85 -18.23
N LEU A 264 28.78 3.72 -17.53
CA LEU A 264 29.55 2.54 -17.92
C LEU A 264 28.67 1.29 -17.88
N ASP A 265 28.55 0.58 -19.01
CA ASP A 265 27.97 -0.75 -19.02
C ASP A 265 29.01 -1.76 -18.51
N LEU A 266 28.73 -2.38 -17.36
CA LEU A 266 29.63 -3.33 -16.71
C LEU A 266 29.87 -4.59 -17.54
N GLY A 267 28.88 -5.06 -18.29
CA GLY A 267 29.04 -6.23 -19.15
C GLY A 267 29.93 -5.91 -20.35
N GLU A 268 29.67 -4.77 -21.00
CA GLU A 268 30.42 -4.37 -22.20
C GLU A 268 31.87 -4.08 -21.84
N MET A 269 32.09 -3.39 -20.71
CA MET A 269 33.43 -3.12 -20.20
C MET A 269 34.18 -4.42 -19.89
N ASN A 270 33.56 -5.38 -19.21
CA ASN A 270 34.20 -6.67 -18.94
C ASN A 270 34.54 -7.42 -20.23
N SER A 271 33.68 -7.36 -21.25
CA SER A 271 33.95 -7.98 -22.56
C SER A 271 35.14 -7.30 -23.26
N LYS A 272 35.20 -5.97 -23.26
CA LYS A 272 36.33 -5.21 -23.85
C LYS A 272 37.64 -5.45 -23.10
N LEU A 273 37.58 -5.53 -21.76
CA LEU A 273 38.74 -5.86 -20.94
C LEU A 273 39.26 -7.27 -21.26
N LEU A 274 38.38 -8.25 -21.46
CA LEU A 274 38.76 -9.59 -21.88
C LEU A 274 39.48 -9.57 -23.24
N GLN A 275 38.93 -8.87 -24.24
CA GLN A 275 39.60 -8.68 -25.54
C GLN A 275 41.03 -8.16 -25.39
N LYS A 276 41.25 -7.17 -24.51
CA LYS A 276 42.59 -6.60 -24.28
C LYS A 276 43.53 -7.57 -23.57
N ILE A 277 43.03 -8.39 -22.66
CA ILE A 277 43.81 -9.46 -22.03
C ILE A 277 44.25 -10.49 -23.07
N GLU A 278 43.38 -10.85 -24.02
CA GLU A 278 43.71 -11.77 -25.10
C GLU A 278 44.78 -11.20 -26.06
N GLU A 279 44.64 -9.94 -26.47
CA GLU A 279 45.65 -9.24 -27.30
C GLU A 279 47.01 -9.17 -26.58
N LEU A 280 47.01 -8.77 -25.31
CA LEU A 280 48.22 -8.75 -24.48
C LEU A 280 48.87 -10.13 -24.39
N THR A 281 48.06 -11.20 -24.29
CA THR A 281 48.57 -12.57 -24.28
C THR A 281 49.26 -12.91 -25.61
N LEU A 282 48.72 -12.50 -26.75
CA LEU A 282 49.37 -12.69 -28.06
C LEU A 282 50.69 -11.93 -28.17
N TYR A 283 50.76 -10.68 -27.72
CA TYR A 283 52.01 -9.92 -27.70
C TYR A 283 53.07 -10.57 -26.81
N LEU A 284 52.69 -11.10 -25.65
CA LEU A 284 53.61 -11.80 -24.75
C LEU A 284 54.15 -13.08 -25.38
N ILE A 285 53.31 -13.86 -26.06
CA ILE A 285 53.75 -15.06 -26.81
C ILE A 285 54.75 -14.66 -27.91
N ALA A 286 54.48 -13.57 -28.64
CA ALA A 286 55.39 -13.08 -29.66
C ALA A 286 56.72 -12.61 -29.06
N GLN A 287 56.69 -11.87 -27.96
CA GLN A 287 57.87 -11.38 -27.26
C GLN A 287 58.72 -12.53 -26.71
N GLN A 288 58.11 -13.57 -26.14
CA GLN A 288 58.84 -14.74 -25.65
C GLN A 288 59.60 -15.44 -26.79
N LYS A 289 58.97 -15.60 -27.96
CA LYS A 289 59.64 -16.17 -29.14
C LYS A 289 60.86 -15.35 -29.56
N ILE A 290 60.77 -14.02 -29.49
CA ILE A 290 61.90 -13.12 -29.79
C ILE A 290 63.01 -13.31 -28.74
N ASN A 291 62.66 -13.36 -27.46
CA ASN A 291 63.63 -13.57 -26.38
C ASN A 291 64.36 -14.92 -26.55
N ASP A 292 63.65 -16.00 -26.85
CA ASP A 292 64.24 -17.32 -27.09
C ASP A 292 65.21 -17.31 -28.28
N GLN A 293 64.86 -16.59 -29.35
CA GLN A 293 65.73 -16.41 -30.52
C GLN A 293 66.96 -15.59 -30.17
N GLN A 294 66.81 -14.53 -29.36
CA GLN A 294 67.92 -13.72 -28.89
C GLN A 294 68.85 -14.53 -27.99
N SER A 295 68.34 -15.32 -27.04
CA SER A 295 69.13 -16.21 -26.19
C SER A 295 69.93 -17.23 -26.99
N LYS A 296 69.30 -17.90 -27.96
CA LYS A 296 70.01 -18.83 -28.87
C LYS A 296 71.11 -18.14 -29.66
N ARG A 297 70.89 -16.89 -30.08
CA ARG A 297 71.89 -16.10 -30.80
C ARG A 297 73.05 -15.69 -29.87
N ILE A 298 72.75 -15.33 -28.63
CA ILE A 298 73.76 -15.01 -27.60
C ILE A 298 74.62 -16.25 -27.32
N GLU A 299 74.03 -17.41 -27.06
CA GLU A 299 74.76 -18.67 -26.85
C GLU A 299 75.70 -18.99 -28.02
N LYS A 300 75.21 -18.81 -29.27
CA LYS A 300 76.04 -19.03 -30.46
C LYS A 300 77.18 -18.03 -30.58
N LEU A 301 76.97 -16.77 -30.22
CA LEU A 301 78.02 -15.75 -30.23
C LEU A 301 79.08 -16.02 -29.14
N GLU A 302 78.67 -16.45 -27.95
CA GLU A 302 79.57 -16.83 -26.85
C GLU A 302 80.47 -18.02 -27.21
N GLN A 303 79.90 -19.03 -27.90
CA GLN A 303 80.66 -20.15 -28.44
C GLN A 303 81.74 -19.69 -29.44
N LEU A 304 81.36 -18.85 -30.41
CA LEU A 304 82.29 -18.33 -31.42
C LEU A 304 83.42 -17.49 -30.81
N ILE A 305 83.14 -16.72 -29.76
CA ILE A 305 84.16 -15.93 -29.04
C ILE A 305 85.14 -16.87 -28.32
N THR A 306 84.63 -17.95 -27.71
CA THR A 306 85.46 -18.92 -26.99
C THR A 306 86.35 -19.70 -27.95
N GLU A 307 85.84 -20.12 -29.11
CA GLU A 307 86.64 -20.75 -30.16
C GLU A 307 87.73 -19.81 -30.68
N LYS A 308 87.42 -18.51 -30.87
CA LYS A 308 88.39 -17.52 -31.35
C LYS A 308 89.47 -17.17 -30.33
N ASN A 309 89.19 -17.25 -29.02
CA ASN A 309 90.17 -16.97 -27.96
C ASN A 309 91.07 -18.17 -27.65
N ASN A 310 90.73 -19.37 -28.13
CA ASN A 310 91.50 -20.60 -27.97
C ASN A 310 92.42 -20.91 -29.19
N HIS A 311 92.50 -19.98 -30.15
CA HIS A 311 93.40 -20.00 -31.30
C HIS A 311 94.26 -18.73 -31.32
#